data_AF-A0A4Q3CKY3-F1
#
_entry.id   AF-A0A4Q3CKY3-F1
#
_cell.length_a   1.000
_cell.length_b   1.000
_cell.length_c   1.000
_cell.angle_alpha   90.00
_cell.angle_beta   90.00
_cell.angle_gamma   90.00
#
_symmetry.space_group_name_H-M   'P 1'
#
loop_
_entity.id
_entity.type
_entity.pdbx_description
1 polymer ?
#
loop_
_entity_poly.entity_id
_entity_poly.type
_entity_poly.pdbx_seq_one_letter_code
_entity_poly.pdbx_strand_id
1 'polypeptide(L)'
;EVTTRLMQAASWLVVQRAIREKDMKVEEAGDEKYRISKPGQPHPVDRAIMPAPLMSLVDRSRALYERVYRFDSTLFSESPPPAENPVMKQIDRLRAAAENGAFDPLSVWRR
;
A
#
# COMPACT_ATOMS: atom_id res chain seq x y z
N GLU A 1 20.68 0.10 -12.17
CA GLU A 1 19.61 -0.02 -11.15
C GLU A 1 18.20 -0.19 -11.70
N VAL A 2 17.78 0.57 -12.73
CA VAL A 2 16.40 0.51 -13.26
C VAL A 2 15.96 -0.92 -13.59
N THR A 3 16.72 -1.62 -14.43
CA THR A 3 16.40 -2.99 -14.87
C THR A 3 16.34 -3.97 -13.70
N THR A 4 17.27 -3.87 -12.75
CA THR A 4 17.26 -4.69 -11.54
C THR A 4 16.01 -4.48 -10.70
N ARG A 5 15.60 -3.22 -10.46
CA ARG A 5 14.36 -2.90 -9.73
C ARG A 5 13.13 -3.42 -10.48
N LEU A 6 13.07 -3.24 -11.79
CA LEU A 6 11.96 -3.73 -12.61
C LEU A 6 11.88 -5.25 -12.59
N MET A 7 13.02 -5.94 -12.68
CA MET A 7 13.09 -7.40 -12.62
C MET A 7 12.58 -7.92 -11.27
N GLN A 8 13.05 -7.34 -10.16
CA GLN A 8 12.57 -7.72 -8.82
C GLN A 8 11.06 -7.47 -8.65
N ALA A 9 10.57 -6.32 -9.10
CA ALA A 9 9.14 -6.01 -9.05
C ALA A 9 8.32 -6.99 -9.92
N ALA A 10 8.80 -7.34 -11.11
CA ALA A 10 8.15 -8.29 -12.00
C ALA A 10 8.11 -9.71 -11.41
N SER A 11 9.23 -10.18 -10.85
CA SER A 11 9.30 -11.49 -10.17
C SER A 11 8.28 -11.57 -9.03
N TRP A 12 8.15 -10.53 -8.21
CA TRP A 12 7.15 -10.47 -7.15
C TRP A 12 5.71 -10.52 -7.70
N LEU A 13 5.43 -9.76 -8.76
CA LEU A 13 4.09 -9.75 -9.38
C LEU A 13 3.70 -11.10 -10.00
N VAL A 14 4.67 -11.85 -10.53
CA VAL A 14 4.44 -13.21 -11.04
C VAL A 14 4.04 -14.16 -9.91
N VAL A 15 4.70 -14.08 -8.75
CA VAL A 15 4.32 -14.84 -7.56
C VAL A 15 2.89 -14.49 -7.13
N GLN A 16 2.56 -13.20 -7.02
CA GLN A 16 1.21 -12.78 -6.65
C GLN A 16 0.14 -13.22 -7.66
N ARG A 17 0.51 -13.28 -8.95
CA ARG A 17 -0.36 -13.84 -9.98
C ARG A 17 -0.62 -15.33 -9.76
N ALA A 18 0.41 -16.12 -9.43
CA ALA A 18 0.26 -17.55 -9.15
C ALA A 18 -0.66 -17.81 -7.94
N ILE A 19 -0.57 -16.98 -6.90
CA ILE A 19 -1.51 -17.03 -5.76
C ILE A 19 -2.95 -16.78 -6.23
N ARG A 20 -3.16 -15.75 -7.06
CA ARG A 20 -4.48 -15.40 -7.60
C ARG A 20 -5.05 -16.52 -8.46
N GLU A 21 -4.21 -17.23 -9.20
CA GLU A 21 -4.58 -18.36 -10.06
C GLU A 21 -4.73 -19.68 -9.28
N LYS A 22 -4.46 -19.67 -7.96
CA LYS A 22 -4.48 -20.82 -7.04
C LYS A 22 -3.37 -21.86 -7.31
N ASP A 23 -2.35 -21.48 -8.07
CA ASP A 23 -1.17 -22.29 -8.35
C ASP A 23 -0.15 -22.26 -7.20
N MET A 24 -0.27 -21.29 -6.29
CA MET A 24 0.56 -21.14 -5.09
C MET A 24 -0.29 -20.73 -3.88
N LYS A 25 0.08 -21.18 -2.68
CA LYS A 25 -0.60 -20.78 -1.45
C LYS A 25 -0.08 -19.44 -0.94
N VAL A 26 -0.92 -18.71 -0.20
CA VAL A 26 -0.55 -17.40 0.35
C VAL A 26 0.58 -17.52 1.37
N GLU A 27 0.59 -18.59 2.16
CA GLU A 27 1.63 -18.85 3.17
C GLU A 27 3.00 -19.09 2.51
N GLU A 28 3.02 -19.81 1.39
CA GLU A 28 4.25 -20.07 0.63
C GLU A 28 4.83 -18.79 0.02
N ALA A 29 3.98 -17.88 -0.43
CA ALA A 29 4.41 -16.59 -0.96
C ALA A 29 4.97 -15.63 0.12
N GLY A 30 4.70 -15.90 1.40
CA GLY A 30 5.25 -15.16 2.53
C GLY A 30 6.72 -15.48 2.82
N ASP A 31 7.27 -16.56 2.23
CA ASP A 31 8.68 -16.92 2.38
C ASP A 31 9.60 -15.80 1.88
N GLU A 32 10.71 -15.57 2.60
CA GLU A 32 11.69 -14.54 2.29
C GLU A 32 12.22 -14.59 0.85
N LYS A 33 12.27 -15.78 0.23
CA LYS A 33 12.68 -15.97 -1.18
C LYS A 33 11.79 -15.23 -2.19
N TYR A 34 10.52 -15.00 -1.86
CA TYR A 34 9.55 -14.33 -2.74
C TYR A 34 9.26 -12.90 -2.33
N ARG A 35 9.77 -12.47 -1.16
CA ARG A 35 9.60 -11.11 -0.67
C ARG A 35 10.44 -10.12 -1.44
N ILE A 36 9.89 -8.92 -1.63
CA ILE A 36 10.62 -7.82 -2.25
C ILE A 36 11.52 -7.12 -1.22
N SER A 37 12.77 -6.87 -1.62
CA SER A 37 13.74 -6.22 -0.74
C SER A 37 13.38 -4.76 -0.47
N LYS A 38 13.85 -4.23 0.66
CA LYS A 38 13.68 -2.82 1.00
C LYS A 38 14.36 -1.94 -0.05
N PRO A 39 13.69 -0.87 -0.54
CA PRO A 39 14.32 0.07 -1.45
C PRO A 39 15.56 0.68 -0.80
N GLY A 40 16.71 0.52 -1.47
CA GLY A 40 17.97 1.15 -1.08
C GLY A 40 17.95 2.67 -1.28
N GLN A 41 18.98 3.35 -0.77
CA GLN A 41 19.18 4.75 -1.10
C GLN A 41 19.41 4.91 -2.62
N PRO A 42 18.88 5.97 -3.25
CA PRO A 42 19.19 6.25 -4.65
C PRO A 42 20.69 6.39 -4.82
N HIS A 43 21.23 5.75 -5.86
CA HIS A 43 22.55 6.16 -6.33
C HIS A 43 22.51 7.66 -6.65
N PRO A 44 23.55 8.42 -6.25
CA PRO A 44 23.67 9.80 -6.62
C PRO A 44 23.85 9.86 -8.14
N VAL A 45 22.81 10.30 -8.83
CA VAL A 45 22.81 10.51 -10.26
C VAL A 45 22.96 12.01 -10.47
N ASP A 46 23.99 12.43 -11.21
CA ASP A 46 24.11 13.83 -11.60
C ASP A 46 22.99 14.17 -12.59
N ARG A 47 21.98 14.87 -12.07
CA ARG A 47 20.80 15.27 -12.84
C ARG A 47 21.15 16.30 -13.92
N ALA A 48 22.27 17.00 -13.81
CA ALA A 48 22.70 18.00 -14.79
C ALA A 48 23.26 17.36 -16.07
N ILE A 49 23.77 16.12 -15.99
CA ILE A 49 24.43 15.44 -17.12
C ILE A 49 23.49 14.46 -17.83
N MET A 50 22.39 14.07 -17.18
CA MET A 50 21.53 12.99 -17.66
C MET A 50 20.38 13.47 -18.56
N PRO A 51 20.13 12.81 -19.70
CA PRO A 51 18.97 13.12 -20.54
C PRO A 51 17.63 12.96 -19.81
N ALA A 52 16.72 13.91 -20.02
CA ALA A 52 15.41 13.94 -19.36
C ALA A 52 14.59 12.62 -19.48
N PRO A 53 14.55 11.93 -20.64
CA PRO A 53 13.81 10.66 -20.75
C PRO A 53 14.35 9.57 -19.83
N LEU A 54 15.67 9.53 -19.64
CA LEU A 54 16.32 8.52 -18.82
C LEU A 54 16.08 8.82 -17.32
N MET A 55 16.12 10.10 -16.93
CA MET A 55 15.73 10.53 -15.58
C MET A 55 14.28 10.13 -15.26
N SER A 56 13.35 10.39 -16.18
CA SER A 56 11.95 9.99 -16.04
C SER A 56 11.78 8.47 -15.87
N LEU A 57 12.59 7.67 -16.56
CA LEU A 57 12.58 6.21 -16.39
C LEU A 57 13.09 5.79 -15.00
N VAL A 58 14.15 6.44 -14.51
CA VAL A 58 14.67 6.20 -13.15
C VAL A 58 13.61 6.51 -12.09
N ASP A 59 12.98 7.68 -12.18
CA ASP A 59 11.96 8.12 -11.22
C ASP A 59 10.73 7.20 -11.25
N ARG A 60 10.23 6.84 -12.44
CA ARG A 60 9.08 5.94 -12.58
C ARG A 60 9.37 4.52 -12.08
N SER A 61 10.53 3.96 -12.44
CA SER A 61 10.91 2.62 -11.97
C SER A 61 11.06 2.57 -10.44
N ARG A 62 11.54 3.66 -9.82
CA ARG A 62 11.61 3.79 -8.37
C ARG A 62 10.24 3.85 -7.73
N ALA A 63 9.37 4.74 -8.20
CA ALA A 63 8.02 4.89 -7.66
C ALA A 63 7.23 3.58 -7.74
N LEU A 64 7.39 2.84 -8.84
CA LEU A 64 6.81 1.51 -9.00
C LEU A 64 7.35 0.52 -7.95
N TYR A 65 8.67 0.45 -7.80
CA TYR A 65 9.31 -0.44 -6.83
C TYR A 65 8.86 -0.16 -5.39
N GLU A 66 8.83 1.12 -5.00
CA GLU A 66 8.37 1.52 -3.66
C GLU A 66 6.90 1.15 -3.42
N ARG A 67 6.05 1.26 -4.45
CA ARG A 67 4.65 0.84 -4.36
C ARG A 67 4.52 -0.67 -4.16
N VAL A 68 5.28 -1.47 -4.90
CA VAL A 68 5.31 -2.93 -4.73
C VAL A 68 5.83 -3.32 -3.35
N TYR A 69 6.89 -2.67 -2.88
CA TYR A 69 7.41 -2.88 -1.52
C TYR A 69 6.38 -2.58 -0.43
N ARG A 70 5.61 -1.50 -0.58
CA ARG A 70 4.50 -1.20 0.34
C ARG A 70 3.43 -2.28 0.30
N PHE A 71 3.07 -2.78 -0.87
CA PHE A 71 2.09 -3.87 -0.97
C PHE A 71 2.58 -5.15 -0.29
N ASP A 72 3.81 -5.59 -0.56
CA ASP A 72 4.43 -6.73 0.13
C ASP A 72 4.39 -6.54 1.64
N SER A 73 4.83 -5.37 2.10
CA SER A 73 4.80 -5.04 3.52
C SER A 73 3.38 -5.12 4.08
N THR A 74 2.37 -4.55 3.42
CA THR A 74 0.99 -4.61 3.93
C THR A 74 0.38 -6.01 3.91
N LEU A 75 0.77 -6.87 2.96
CA LEU A 75 0.23 -8.21 2.83
C LEU A 75 0.84 -9.19 3.84
N PHE A 76 2.14 -9.04 4.11
CA PHE A 76 2.92 -9.96 4.95
C PHE A 76 3.43 -9.33 6.25
N SER A 77 2.94 -8.14 6.62
CA SER A 77 3.25 -7.55 7.93
C SER A 77 2.57 -8.36 9.03
N GLU A 78 3.36 -8.79 10.01
CA GLU A 78 2.89 -9.31 11.29
C GLU A 78 2.37 -8.20 12.23
N SER A 79 2.35 -6.94 11.77
CA SER A 79 1.78 -5.86 12.57
C SER A 79 0.30 -6.17 12.83
N PRO A 80 -0.12 -6.19 14.10
CA PRO A 80 -1.52 -6.37 14.44
C PRO A 80 -2.34 -5.32 13.68
N PRO A 81 -3.55 -5.69 13.21
CA PRO A 81 -4.41 -4.73 12.52
C PRO A 81 -4.48 -3.45 13.36
N PRO A 82 -4.40 -2.27 12.72
CA PRO A 82 -4.40 -1.01 13.45
C PRO A 82 -5.57 -1.02 14.42
N ALA A 83 -5.29 -0.74 15.70
CA ALA A 83 -6.30 -0.68 16.75
C ALA A 83 -7.49 0.15 16.26
N GLU A 84 -8.70 -0.35 16.55
CA GLU A 84 -9.99 0.16 16.06
C GLU A 84 -9.98 1.67 15.77
N ASN A 85 -10.27 2.05 14.52
CA ASN A 85 -10.26 3.45 14.09
C ASN A 85 -11.24 4.27 14.95
N PRO A 86 -10.74 5.13 15.87
CA PRO A 86 -11.59 5.81 16.84
C PRO A 86 -12.52 6.82 16.17
N VAL A 87 -12.10 7.41 15.05
CA VAL A 87 -12.93 8.32 14.25
C VAL A 87 -14.09 7.54 13.63
N MET A 88 -13.81 6.34 13.11
CA MET A 88 -14.84 5.50 12.51
C MET A 88 -15.88 5.06 13.54
N LYS A 89 -15.44 4.70 14.75
CA LYS A 89 -16.33 4.45 15.89
C LYS A 89 -17.19 5.65 16.27
N GLN A 90 -16.64 6.86 16.22
CA GLN A 90 -17.41 8.08 16.50
C GLN A 90 -18.49 8.32 15.44
N ILE A 91 -18.16 8.11 14.16
CA ILE A 91 -19.12 8.20 13.05
C ILE A 91 -20.24 7.16 13.19
N ASP A 92 -19.89 5.91 13.54
CA ASP A 92 -20.87 4.85 13.74
C ASP A 92 -21.81 5.15 14.91
N ARG A 93 -21.29 5.72 16.01
CA ARG A 93 -22.12 6.18 17.13
C ARG A 93 -23.07 7.31 16.73
N LEU A 94 -22.59 8.28 15.93
CA LEU A 94 -23.43 9.37 15.44
C LEU A 94 -24.54 8.85 14.53
N ARG A 95 -24.22 7.89 13.65
CA ARG A 95 -25.20 7.23 12.78
C ARG A 95 -26.26 6.48 13.61
N ALA A 96 -25.83 5.69 14.59
CA ALA A 96 -26.75 4.98 15.48
C ALA A 96 -27.66 5.94 16.30
N ALA A 97 -27.12 7.06 16.77
CA ALA A 97 -27.91 8.07 17.49
C ALA A 97 -28.93 8.78 16.58
N ALA A 98 -28.58 9.02 15.32
CA ALA A 98 -29.48 9.59 14.32
C ALA A 98 -30.61 8.61 13.93
N GLU A 99 -30.30 7.32 13.81
CA GLU A 99 -31.28 6.27 13.48
C GLU A 99 -32.24 5.97 14.64
N ASN A 100 -31.76 6.01 15.88
CA ASN A 100 -32.56 5.76 17.08
C ASN A 100 -33.43 6.96 17.52
N GLY A 101 -33.49 8.03 16.73
CA GLY A 101 -34.36 9.20 16.98
C GLY A 101 -33.93 10.06 18.17
N ALA A 102 -32.73 9.86 18.72
CA ALA A 102 -32.18 10.69 19.80
C ALA A 102 -31.75 12.09 19.33
N PHE A 103 -31.66 12.29 18.01
CA PHE A 103 -31.34 13.57 17.38
C PHE A 103 -32.60 14.19 16.79
N ASP A 104 -33.19 15.16 17.48
CA ASP A 104 -34.27 16.01 16.96
C ASP A 104 -33.69 17.35 16.44
N PRO A 105 -33.47 17.49 15.12
CA PRO A 105 -32.92 18.73 14.54
C PRO A 105 -33.87 19.93 14.63
N LEU A 106 -35.16 19.72 14.91
CA LEU A 106 -36.16 20.80 15.02
C LEU A 106 -36.35 21.29 16.46
N SER A 107 -35.74 20.60 17.45
CA SER A 107 -35.76 21.01 18.87
C SER A 107 -35.17 22.41 19.10
N VAL A 108 -34.18 22.81 18.29
CA VAL A 108 -33.51 24.11 18.39
C VAL A 108 -34.45 25.28 18.06
N TRP A 109 -35.51 25.04 17.29
CA TRP A 109 -36.45 26.07 16.82
C TRP A 109 -37.75 26.13 17.65
N ARG A 110 -37.88 25.31 18.70
CA ARG A 110 -39.06 25.30 19.58
C ARG A 110 -38.91 26.12 20.86
N ARG A 111 -37.89 26.98 20.96
CA ARG A 111 -37.62 27.81 22.15
C ARG A 111 -37.79 29.30 21.88
#